data_AF-A0A7Y1TVI7-F1
#
_entry.id   AF-A0A7Y1TVI7-F1
#
_cell.length_a   1.000
_cell.length_b   1.000
_cell.length_c   1.000
_cell.angle_alpha   90.00
_cell.angle_beta   90.00
_cell.angle_gamma   90.00
#
_symmetry.space_group_name_H-M   'P 1'
#
loop_
_entity.id
_entity.type
_entity.pdbx_description
1 polymer ?
#
loop_
_entity_poly.entity_id
_entity_poly.type
_entity_poly.pdbx_seq_one_letter_code
_entity_poly.pdbx_strand_id
1 'polypeptide(L)'
;MSAFDRTIMIIDKDPVLSSHVKELIEFMDTPSVVAAVPDDWRERLGDKRLEALFVGPDLSENDVSRLMADLANLDPNVPVVMIHGDE
;
A
#
# COMPACT_ATOMS: atom_id res chain seq x y z
N MET A 1 14.02 -0.28 20.04
CA MET A 1 12.84 -0.59 19.21
C MET A 1 13.34 -1.16 17.92
N SER A 2 12.93 -2.37 17.58
CA SER A 2 13.47 -3.11 16.43
C SER A 2 12.99 -2.48 15.13
N ALA A 3 13.87 -2.30 14.15
CA ALA A 3 13.54 -1.69 12.86
C ALA A 3 12.62 -2.54 11.97
N PHE A 4 12.18 -3.72 12.44
CA PHE A 4 11.47 -4.74 11.67
C PHE A 4 9.95 -4.63 11.65
N ASP A 5 9.35 -3.60 12.24
CA ASP A 5 7.88 -3.48 12.36
C ASP A 5 7.28 -2.44 11.40
N ARG A 6 7.99 -2.21 10.30
CA ARG A 6 7.70 -1.19 9.27
C ARG A 6 7.29 -1.90 7.99
N THR A 7 6.19 -1.47 7.40
CA THR A 7 5.64 -2.10 6.19
C THR A 7 5.28 -1.04 5.15
N ILE A 8 5.67 -1.30 3.91
CA ILE A 8 5.10 -0.64 2.74
C ILE A 8 3.91 -1.45 2.26
N MET A 9 2.78 -0.79 2.07
CA MET A 9 1.56 -1.42 1.56
C MET A 9 1.35 -1.06 0.09
N ILE A 10 0.97 -2.04 -0.71
CA ILE A 10 0.51 -1.87 -2.09
C ILE A 10 -0.97 -2.28 -2.10
N ILE A 11 -1.85 -1.37 -2.49
CA ILE A 11 -3.29 -1.64 -2.62
C ILE A 11 -3.67 -1.55 -4.08
N ASP A 12 -4.00 -2.68 -4.66
CA ASP A 12 -4.33 -2.79 -6.07
C ASP A 12 -5.21 -4.03 -6.29
N LYS A 13 -5.99 -4.02 -7.37
CA LYS A 13 -6.80 -5.16 -7.83
C LYS A 13 -6.06 -5.99 -8.87
N ASP A 14 -5.02 -5.45 -9.51
CA ASP A 14 -4.16 -6.21 -10.42
C ASP A 14 -3.05 -6.94 -9.62
N PRO A 15 -3.11 -8.28 -9.52
CA PRO A 15 -2.08 -9.04 -8.82
C PRO A 15 -0.72 -9.04 -9.55
N VAL A 16 -0.72 -8.83 -10.87
CA VAL A 16 0.52 -8.79 -11.68
C VAL A 16 1.27 -7.49 -11.40
N LEU A 17 0.60 -6.34 -11.51
CA LEU A 17 1.19 -5.05 -11.16
C LEU A 17 1.66 -5.03 -9.70
N SER A 18 0.83 -5.51 -8.78
CA SER A 18 1.20 -5.64 -7.36
C SER A 18 2.48 -6.44 -7.15
N SER A 19 2.65 -7.56 -7.85
CA SER A 19 3.86 -8.39 -7.76
C SER A 19 5.09 -7.64 -8.28
N HIS A 20 4.98 -6.98 -9.44
CA HIS A 20 6.10 -6.23 -10.02
C HIS A 20 6.53 -5.06 -9.12
N VAL A 21 5.58 -4.29 -8.58
CA VAL A 21 5.87 -3.18 -7.66
C VAL A 21 6.50 -3.72 -6.38
N LYS A 22 5.99 -4.83 -5.85
CA LYS A 22 6.56 -5.49 -4.68
C LYS A 22 8.01 -5.90 -4.90
N GLU A 23 8.29 -6.62 -5.98
CA GLU A 23 9.63 -7.07 -6.35
C GLU A 23 10.61 -5.90 -6.51
N LEU A 24 10.15 -4.80 -7.12
CA LEU A 24 10.94 -3.57 -7.26
C LEU A 24 11.30 -2.94 -5.92
N ILE A 25 10.35 -2.87 -4.98
CA ILE A 25 10.57 -2.27 -3.66
C ILE A 25 11.46 -3.17 -2.78
N GLU A 26 11.24 -4.48 -2.82
CA GLU A 26 12.09 -5.46 -2.11
C GLU A 26 13.52 -5.44 -2.65
N PHE A 27 13.71 -5.23 -3.95
CA PHE A 27 15.03 -5.03 -4.57
C PHE A 27 15.77 -3.80 -4.01
N MET A 28 15.06 -2.76 -3.56
CA MET A 28 15.64 -1.57 -2.93
C MET A 28 15.98 -1.76 -1.43
N ASP A 29 16.10 -3.01 -0.97
CA ASP A 29 16.44 -3.38 0.41
C ASP A 29 15.40 -2.93 1.45
N THR A 30 14.13 -2.86 1.04
CA THR A 30 13.02 -2.59 1.96
C THR A 30 12.48 -3.91 2.55
N PRO A 31 12.47 -4.08 3.88
CA PRO A 31 12.34 -5.40 4.50
C PRO A 31 10.91 -5.98 4.57
N SER A 32 9.86 -5.17 4.38
CA SER A 32 8.48 -5.68 4.44
C SER A 32 7.57 -4.94 3.48
N VAL A 33 7.19 -5.64 2.40
CA VAL A 33 6.24 -5.15 1.40
C VAL A 33 5.05 -6.10 1.35
N VAL A 34 3.85 -5.56 1.51
CA VAL A 34 2.60 -6.32 1.53
C VAL A 34 1.70 -5.80 0.43
N ALA A 35 1.16 -6.70 -0.38
CA ALA A 35 0.12 -6.41 -1.35
C ALA A 35 -1.24 -6.81 -0.78
N ALA A 36 -2.25 -5.99 -1.00
CA ALA A 36 -3.61 -6.14 -0.51
C ALA A 36 -4.63 -5.59 -1.52
N VAL A 37 -5.90 -5.90 -1.31
CA VAL A 37 -7.02 -5.24 -1.98
C VAL A 37 -7.65 -4.20 -1.04
N PRO A 38 -8.47 -3.26 -1.54
CA PRO A 38 -9.03 -2.20 -0.69
C PRO A 38 -9.83 -2.68 0.53
N ASP A 39 -10.38 -3.90 0.48
CA ASP A 39 -11.24 -4.42 1.55
C ASP A 39 -10.46 -5.18 2.63
N ASP A 40 -9.22 -5.64 2.38
CA ASP A 40 -8.45 -6.49 3.31
C ASP A 40 -7.15 -5.84 3.82
N TRP A 41 -6.78 -4.65 3.34
CA TRP A 41 -5.47 -4.06 3.63
C TRP A 41 -5.18 -3.83 5.12
N ARG A 42 -6.20 -3.47 5.93
CA ARG A 42 -6.02 -3.30 7.38
C ARG A 42 -5.70 -4.62 8.08
N GLU A 43 -6.36 -5.70 7.69
CA GLU A 43 -6.09 -7.04 8.21
C GLU A 43 -4.68 -7.49 7.81
N ARG A 44 -4.27 -7.20 6.57
CA ARG A 44 -2.93 -7.49 6.04
C ARG A 44 -1.82 -6.70 6.74
N LEU A 45 -2.10 -5.46 7.13
CA LEU A 45 -1.17 -4.63 7.90
C LEU A 45 -0.98 -5.19 9.32
N GLY A 46 -2.06 -5.64 9.96
CA GLY A 46 -2.05 -6.08 11.36
C GLY A 46 -1.59 -4.94 12.29
N ASP A 47 -0.71 -5.27 13.24
CA ASP A 47 -0.18 -4.31 14.21
C ASP A 47 1.07 -3.55 13.70
N LYS A 48 1.48 -3.78 12.44
CA LYS A 48 2.69 -3.18 11.88
C LYS A 48 2.48 -1.70 11.58
N ARG A 49 3.55 -0.93 11.63
CA ARG A 49 3.53 0.48 11.24
C ARG A 49 3.60 0.61 9.71
N LEU A 50 2.59 1.27 9.14
CA LEU A 50 2.60 1.66 7.73
C LEU A 50 3.62 2.78 7.49
N GLU A 51 4.55 2.58 6.55
CA GLU A 51 5.56 3.58 6.18
C GLU A 51 5.22 4.34 4.91
N ALA A 52 4.58 3.67 3.96
CA ALA A 52 4.15 4.24 2.69
C ALA A 52 3.02 3.38 2.11
N LEU A 53 2.16 4.02 1.34
CA LEU A 53 1.05 3.38 0.64
C LEU A 53 1.19 3.61 -0.87
N PHE A 54 1.25 2.53 -1.64
CA PHE A 54 1.15 2.54 -3.09
C PHE A 54 -0.28 2.17 -3.48
N VAL A 55 -0.87 2.95 -4.40
CA VAL A 55 -2.24 2.78 -4.84
C VAL A 55 -2.24 2.46 -6.33
N GLY A 56 -2.79 1.31 -6.70
CA GLY A 56 -2.89 0.86 -8.09
C GLY A 56 -3.84 1.72 -8.94
N PRO A 57 -3.66 1.70 -10.27
CA PRO A 57 -4.42 2.55 -11.19
C PRO A 57 -5.89 2.13 -11.33
N ASP A 58 -6.21 0.84 -11.11
CA ASP A 58 -7.54 0.27 -11.40
C ASP A 58 -8.52 0.35 -10.21
N LEU A 59 -8.21 1.18 -9.21
CA LEU A 59 -9.12 1.44 -8.10
C LEU A 59 -10.20 2.45 -8.51
N SER A 60 -11.44 2.17 -8.12
CA SER A 60 -12.53 3.14 -8.33
C SER A 60 -12.32 4.38 -7.45
N GLU A 61 -12.87 5.52 -7.87
CA GLU A 61 -12.84 6.76 -7.06
C GLU A 61 -13.40 6.56 -5.64
N ASN A 62 -14.42 5.71 -5.51
CA ASN A 62 -15.00 5.33 -4.22
C ASN A 62 -14.04 4.50 -3.36
N ASP A 63 -13.23 3.62 -3.96
CA ASP A 63 -12.22 2.84 -3.25
C ASP A 63 -11.09 3.75 -2.77
N VAL A 64 -10.61 4.64 -3.63
CA VAL A 64 -9.56 5.62 -3.29
C VAL A 64 -10.05 6.56 -2.19
N SER A 65 -11.27 7.10 -2.30
CA SER A 65 -11.83 8.01 -1.29
C SER A 65 -11.96 7.35 0.08
N ARG A 66 -12.45 6.10 0.12
CA ARG A 66 -12.53 5.31 1.36
C ARG A 66 -11.14 5.04 1.95
N LEU A 67 -10.20 4.65 1.10
CA LEU A 67 -8.83 4.38 1.50
C LEU A 67 -8.13 5.62 2.09
N MET A 68 -8.31 6.79 1.48
CA MET A 68 -7.75 8.05 1.99
C MET A 68 -8.38 8.47 3.32
N ALA A 69 -9.70 8.31 3.47
CA ALA A 69 -10.38 8.57 4.74
C ALA A 69 -9.89 7.63 5.85
N ASP A 70 -9.71 6.36 5.51
CA ASP A 70 -9.19 5.36 6.44
C ASP A 70 -7.74 5.64 6.85
N LEU A 71 -6.91 6.06 5.90
CA LEU A 71 -5.51 6.42 6.12
C LEU A 71 -5.39 7.67 7.01
N ALA A 72 -6.22 8.68 6.78
CA ALA A 72 -6.25 9.89 7.60
C ALA A 72 -6.58 9.60 9.07
N ASN A 73 -7.41 8.58 9.34
CA ASN A 73 -7.71 8.11 10.69
C ASN A 73 -6.58 7.28 11.30
N LEU A 74 -5.76 6.60 10.47
CA LEU A 74 -4.64 5.78 10.92
C LEU A 74 -3.40 6.61 11.22
N ASP A 75 -2.87 7.30 10.20
CA ASP A 75 -1.76 8.26 10.30
C ASP A 75 -1.80 9.18 9.07
N PRO A 76 -2.13 10.47 9.24
CA PRO A 76 -2.25 11.41 8.13
C PRO A 76 -0.91 11.79 7.49
N ASN A 77 0.24 11.35 8.05
CA ASN A 77 1.56 11.66 7.53
C ASN A 77 2.15 10.55 6.66
N VAL A 78 1.43 9.45 6.46
CA VAL A 78 1.88 8.36 5.58
C VAL A 78 1.97 8.89 4.14
N PRO A 79 3.14 8.81 3.50
CA PRO A 79 3.28 9.10 2.08
C PRO A 79 2.40 8.17 1.23
N VAL A 80 1.67 8.77 0.29
CA VAL A 80 0.84 8.04 -0.67
C VAL A 80 1.44 8.23 -2.06
N VAL A 81 1.64 7.13 -2.77
CA VAL A 81 2.12 7.09 -4.17
C VAL A 81 1.01 6.53 -5.04
N MET A 82 0.45 7.37 -5.91
CA MET A 82 -0.54 6.96 -6.89
C MET A 82 0.17 6.42 -8.14
N ILE A 83 -0.14 5.20 -8.54
CA ILE A 83 0.34 4.61 -9.78
C ILE A 83 -0.67 4.96 -10.87
N HIS A 84 -0.20 5.55 -11.95
CA HIS A 84 -1.01 5.86 -13.12
C HIS A 84 -0.60 4.93 -14.27
N GLY A 85 -1.59 4.33 -14.92
CA GLY A 85 -1.39 3.71 -16.23
C GLY A 85 -1.46 4.79 -17.30
N ASP A 86 -0.64 4.66 -18.33
CA ASP A 86 -0.84 5.41 -19.58
C ASP A 86 -2.02 4.75 -20.31
N GLU A 87 -3.14 5.45 -20.42
CA GLU A 87 -4.24 5.08 -21.33
C GLU A 87 -3.81 5.20 -22.81
#